data_AF-A0A9Y1D286-F1
#
_entry.id   AF-A0A9Y1D286-F1
#
_cell.length_a   1.000
_cell.length_b   1.000
_cell.length_c   1.000
_cell.angle_alpha   90.00
_cell.angle_beta   90.00
_cell.angle_gamma   90.00
#
_symmetry.space_group_name_H-M   'P 1'
#
loop_
_entity.id
_entity.type
_entity.pdbx_description
1 polymer ?
#
loop_
_entity_poly.entity_id
_entity_poly.type
_entity_poly.pdbx_seq_one_letter_code
_entity_poly.pdbx_strand_id
1 'polypeptide(L)'
;MQNVLIQMGLNVLSVDGLLIKQAKSYVLRCSACMKICTVLTKLFCPSCGNKTLKRITMTVKDDGSIQYHFSSRRLLNCRGLKYSLPLPQGGKHSNNPILFEDQRLPQQRATKKALQRLNVFDENYVVGQSPFRIHDLTSRAAQLGIKGQEVKPWNRRNPNEGVRKFSKKKR
;
A
#
# COMPACT_ATOMS: atom_id res chain seq x y z
N MET A 1 14.69 -13.91 -4.77
CA MET A 1 15.55 -14.97 -5.34
C MET A 1 16.79 -14.41 -6.02
N GLN A 2 16.70 -13.37 -6.86
CA GLN A 2 17.86 -12.82 -7.60
C GLN A 2 19.11 -12.56 -6.73
N ASN A 3 18.98 -11.85 -5.59
CA ASN A 3 20.14 -11.61 -4.69
C ASN A 3 20.78 -12.89 -4.15
N VAL A 4 19.98 -13.93 -3.89
CA VAL A 4 20.49 -15.22 -3.38
C VAL A 4 21.26 -15.96 -4.48
N LEU A 5 20.72 -15.98 -5.70
CA LEU A 5 21.37 -16.64 -6.84
C LEU A 5 22.71 -15.99 -7.21
N ILE A 6 22.77 -14.65 -7.18
CA ILE A 6 24.02 -13.90 -7.41
C ILE A 6 25.07 -14.26 -6.35
N GLN A 7 24.68 -14.43 -5.08
CA GLN A 7 25.60 -14.84 -4.00
C GLN A 7 26.08 -16.29 -4.12
N MET A 8 25.26 -17.18 -4.70
CA MET A 8 25.67 -18.56 -4.99
C MET A 8 26.63 -18.64 -6.18
N GLY A 9 27.03 -17.51 -6.79
CA GLY A 9 27.87 -17.48 -7.99
C GLY A 9 27.16 -17.91 -9.26
N LEU A 10 25.81 -17.95 -9.25
CA LEU A 10 25.03 -18.31 -10.42
C LEU A 10 24.78 -17.08 -11.28
N ASN A 11 25.04 -17.20 -12.58
CA ASN A 11 24.80 -16.15 -13.55
C ASN A 11 23.29 -15.92 -13.74
N VAL A 12 22.78 -14.82 -13.20
CA VAL A 12 21.37 -14.40 -13.36
C VAL A 12 21.26 -13.48 -14.57
N LEU A 13 20.45 -13.88 -15.56
CA LEU A 13 20.15 -13.08 -16.74
C LEU A 13 18.89 -12.22 -16.53
N SER A 14 18.86 -11.04 -17.13
CA SER A 14 17.67 -10.18 -17.22
C SER A 14 16.71 -10.69 -18.30
N VAL A 15 15.53 -10.06 -18.40
CA VAL A 15 14.55 -10.35 -19.46
C VAL A 15 15.13 -10.14 -20.85
N ASP A 16 16.09 -9.21 -20.98
CA ASP A 16 16.76 -8.87 -22.24
C ASP A 16 18.02 -9.71 -22.52
N GLY A 17 18.30 -10.73 -21.70
CA GLY A 17 19.48 -11.59 -21.84
C GLY A 17 20.79 -10.99 -21.30
N LEU A 18 20.73 -9.84 -20.61
CA LEU A 18 21.92 -9.21 -20.01
C LEU A 18 22.24 -9.82 -18.64
N LEU A 19 23.53 -10.01 -18.33
CA LEU A 19 23.96 -10.52 -17.04
C LEU A 19 23.82 -9.46 -15.93
N ILE A 20 23.09 -9.80 -14.87
CA ILE A 20 22.85 -8.92 -13.72
C ILE A 20 24.06 -8.98 -12.79
N LYS A 21 24.90 -7.93 -12.82
CA LYS A 21 26.08 -7.81 -11.95
C LYS A 21 25.76 -7.42 -10.50
N GLN A 22 24.74 -6.57 -10.31
CA GLN A 22 24.38 -6.03 -9.01
C GLN A 22 22.87 -5.89 -8.87
N ALA A 23 22.33 -6.29 -7.72
CA ALA A 23 20.90 -6.20 -7.43
C ALA A 23 20.65 -5.40 -6.14
N LYS A 24 20.02 -4.23 -6.30
CA LYS A 24 19.60 -3.38 -5.17
C LYS A 24 18.35 -3.96 -4.51
N SER A 25 18.48 -4.33 -3.25
CA SER A 25 17.37 -4.84 -2.45
C SER A 25 16.87 -3.82 -1.44
N TYR A 26 15.63 -4.01 -1.02
CA TYR A 26 14.98 -3.19 0.00
C TYR A 26 14.40 -4.07 1.09
N VAL A 27 14.44 -3.56 2.31
CA VAL A 27 13.78 -4.16 3.48
C VAL A 27 13.02 -3.07 4.24
N LEU A 28 12.07 -3.47 5.07
CA LEU A 28 11.40 -2.58 6.01
C LEU A 28 12.06 -2.70 7.38
N ARG A 29 12.42 -1.59 8.01
CA ARG A 29 12.89 -1.55 9.41
C ARG A 29 11.89 -0.81 10.26
N CYS A 30 11.57 -1.34 11.42
CA CYS A 30 10.76 -0.66 12.41
C CYS A 30 11.58 0.42 13.12
N SER A 31 11.09 1.66 13.18
CA SER A 31 11.79 2.72 13.93
C SER A 31 11.63 2.63 15.45
N ALA A 32 10.71 1.80 15.95
CA ALA A 32 10.45 1.64 17.38
C ALA A 32 11.23 0.44 17.96
N CYS A 33 11.01 -0.76 17.43
CA CYS A 33 11.65 -1.98 17.94
C CYS A 33 12.92 -2.38 17.17
N MET A 34 13.34 -1.59 16.18
CA MET A 34 14.55 -1.78 15.36
C MET A 34 14.69 -3.07 14.55
N LYS A 35 13.70 -3.97 14.65
CA LYS A 35 13.64 -5.21 13.88
C LYS A 35 13.40 -4.97 12.40
N ILE A 36 13.93 -5.89 11.59
CA ILE A 36 13.90 -5.85 10.14
C ILE A 36 12.81 -6.81 9.65
N CYS A 37 12.12 -6.43 8.58
CA CYS A 37 11.05 -7.16 7.94
C CYS A 37 11.37 -7.24 6.44
N THR A 38 11.45 -8.46 5.93
CA THR A 38 11.73 -8.76 4.53
C THR A 38 10.50 -8.59 3.63
N VAL A 39 9.31 -8.74 4.20
CA VAL A 39 8.03 -8.61 3.50
C VAL A 39 7.69 -7.13 3.27
N LEU A 40 7.88 -6.64 2.04
CA LEU A 40 7.70 -5.24 1.66
C LEU A 40 6.23 -4.78 1.60
N THR A 41 5.27 -5.70 1.60
CA THR A 41 3.84 -5.40 1.55
C THR A 41 3.24 -5.04 2.91
N LYS A 42 3.97 -5.29 4.01
CA LYS A 42 3.50 -5.04 5.37
C LYS A 42 3.47 -3.55 5.70
N LEU A 43 2.37 -3.11 6.33
CA LEU A 43 2.23 -1.75 6.85
C LEU A 43 2.56 -1.67 8.35
N PHE A 44 2.23 -2.72 9.10
CA PHE A 44 2.45 -2.84 10.53
C PHE A 44 3.65 -3.75 10.81
N CYS A 45 4.42 -3.44 11.85
CA CYS A 45 5.55 -4.28 12.25
C CYS A 45 5.03 -5.59 12.87
N PRO A 46 5.46 -6.77 12.39
CA PRO A 46 5.01 -8.06 12.92
C PRO A 46 5.48 -8.33 14.35
N SER A 47 6.52 -7.64 14.83
CA SER A 47 7.03 -7.84 16.19
C SER A 47 6.42 -6.94 17.24
N CYS A 48 6.04 -5.71 16.89
CA CYS A 48 5.52 -4.73 17.86
C CYS A 48 4.15 -4.16 17.50
N GLY A 49 3.52 -4.61 16.41
CA GLY A 49 2.18 -4.18 15.95
C GLY A 49 2.09 -2.74 15.41
N ASN A 50 3.06 -1.88 15.69
CA ASN A 50 3.01 -0.47 15.32
C ASN A 50 3.24 -0.21 13.82
N LYS A 51 2.60 0.84 13.29
CA LYS A 51 2.77 1.33 11.90
C LYS A 51 4.02 2.21 11.75
N THR A 52 5.18 1.65 12.08
CA THR A 52 6.47 2.37 12.18
C THR A 52 7.52 1.85 11.20
N LEU A 53 7.11 1.02 10.24
CA LEU A 53 8.00 0.47 9.22
C LEU A 53 8.48 1.56 8.25
N LYS A 54 9.79 1.61 8.01
CA LYS A 54 10.46 2.48 7.05
C LYS A 54 11.24 1.64 6.04
N ARG A 55 11.15 1.99 4.77
CA ARG A 55 11.91 1.33 3.70
C ARG A 55 13.37 1.76 3.74
N ILE A 56 14.26 0.78 3.73
CA ILE A 56 15.72 0.94 3.79
C ILE A 56 16.34 0.13 2.65
N THR A 57 17.42 0.64 2.08
CA THR A 57 18.22 -0.04 1.07
C THR A 57 19.20 -1.02 1.73
N MET A 58 19.34 -2.19 1.13
CA MET A 58 20.20 -3.26 1.60
C MET A 58 21.08 -3.75 0.46
N THR A 59 22.38 -3.88 0.71
CA THR A 59 23.33 -4.51 -0.19
C THR A 59 23.86 -5.76 0.48
N VAL A 60 23.99 -6.84 -0.28
CA VAL A 60 24.65 -8.05 0.19
C VAL A 60 25.99 -8.12 -0.51
N LYS A 61 27.05 -8.31 0.26
CA LYS A 61 28.41 -8.46 -0.24
C LYS A 61 28.67 -9.89 -0.72
N ASP A 62 29.81 -10.07 -1.39
CA ASP A 62 30.27 -11.36 -1.89
C ASP A 62 30.51 -12.37 -0.75
N ASP A 63 30.93 -11.89 0.43
CA ASP A 63 31.08 -12.71 1.65
C ASP A 63 29.74 -13.20 2.24
N GLY A 64 28.60 -12.84 1.63
CA GLY A 64 27.26 -13.08 2.18
C GLY A 64 26.85 -12.13 3.30
N SER A 65 27.73 -11.22 3.72
CA SER A 65 27.42 -10.22 4.75
C SER A 65 26.44 -9.16 4.24
N ILE A 66 25.49 -8.80 5.10
CA ILE A 66 24.42 -7.86 4.76
C ILE A 66 24.75 -6.48 5.30
N GLN A 67 24.79 -5.49 4.43
CA GLN A 67 24.93 -4.09 4.80
C GLN A 67 23.62 -3.32 4.61
N TYR A 68 23.18 -2.66 5.68
CA TYR A 68 22.00 -1.81 5.69
C TYR A 68 22.40 -0.34 5.59
N HIS A 69 21.79 0.38 4.66
CA HIS A 69 22.12 1.79 4.38
C HIS A 69 21.11 2.72 5.03
N PHE A 70 21.48 3.31 6.18
CA PHE A 70 20.62 4.23 6.92
C PHE A 70 20.73 5.66 6.38
N SER A 71 19.59 6.28 6.08
CA SER A 71 19.56 7.69 5.68
C SER A 71 19.61 8.60 6.92
N SER A 72 20.80 9.07 7.29
CA SER A 72 21.00 10.04 8.39
C SER A 72 20.19 11.33 8.19
N ARG A 73 20.04 11.79 6.93
CA ARG A 73 19.29 13.02 6.60
C ARG A 73 17.78 12.95 6.87
N ARG A 74 17.21 11.76 7.02
CA ARG A 74 15.76 11.59 7.12
C ARG A 74 15.35 11.47 8.58
N LEU A 75 15.15 12.62 9.23
CA LEU A 75 14.62 12.68 10.59
C LEU A 75 13.18 12.16 10.64
N LEU A 76 12.83 11.49 11.74
CA LEU A 76 11.48 11.02 12.00
C LEU A 76 10.60 12.21 12.39
N ASN A 77 9.70 12.61 11.51
CA ASN A 77 8.73 13.67 11.79
C ASN A 77 7.49 13.10 12.50
N CYS A 78 7.17 13.64 13.66
CA CYS A 78 6.00 13.26 14.46
C CYS A 78 4.70 14.00 14.06
N ARG A 79 4.78 14.97 13.14
CA ARG A 79 3.63 15.78 12.71
C ARG A 79 2.54 14.90 12.09
N GLY A 80 1.31 15.08 12.56
CA GLY A 80 0.14 14.36 12.06
C GLY A 80 -0.05 12.93 12.59
N LEU A 81 0.79 12.48 13.53
CA LEU A 81 0.60 11.20 14.20
C LEU A 81 -0.42 11.29 15.35
N LYS A 82 -0.50 12.42 16.04
CA LYS A 82 -1.46 12.68 17.13
C LYS A 82 -2.66 13.48 16.62
N TYR A 83 -3.84 12.88 16.66
CA TYR A 83 -5.14 13.49 16.30
C TYR A 83 -6.26 12.74 17.02
N SER A 84 -7.44 13.36 17.12
CA SER A 84 -8.61 12.73 17.74
C SER A 84 -9.15 11.61 16.84
N LEU A 85 -9.35 10.44 17.42
CA LEU A 85 -9.99 9.32 16.75
C LEU A 85 -11.51 9.41 16.92
N PRO A 86 -12.30 8.96 15.92
CA PRO A 86 -13.74 8.82 16.09
C PRO A 86 -14.05 7.74 17.12
N LEU A 87 -15.25 7.82 17.71
CA LEU A 87 -15.78 6.77 18.57
C LEU A 87 -15.83 5.43 17.80
N PRO A 88 -15.48 4.30 18.44
CA PRO A 88 -15.55 3.00 17.78
C PRO A 88 -17.00 2.66 17.45
N GLN A 89 -17.27 2.40 16.17
CA GLN A 89 -18.61 2.05 15.69
C GLN A 89 -18.68 0.61 15.18
N GLY A 90 -19.76 -0.09 15.56
CA GLY A 90 -20.10 -1.42 15.06
C GLY A 90 -21.03 -1.41 13.84
N GLY A 91 -21.44 -2.59 13.40
CA GLY A 91 -22.43 -2.78 12.33
C GLY A 91 -21.85 -3.05 10.95
N LYS A 92 -22.73 -3.35 9.99
CA LYS A 92 -22.39 -3.77 8.62
C LYS A 92 -21.69 -2.69 7.79
N HIS A 93 -21.90 -1.42 8.14
CA HIS A 93 -21.43 -0.27 7.38
C HIS A 93 -20.49 0.65 8.16
N SER A 94 -19.90 0.17 9.27
CA SER A 94 -18.93 0.97 10.03
C SER A 94 -17.67 1.28 9.22
N ASN A 95 -17.10 2.46 9.42
CA ASN A 95 -15.88 2.88 8.72
C ASN A 95 -14.83 3.38 9.71
N ASN A 96 -14.32 2.47 10.53
CA ASN A 96 -13.28 2.78 11.52
C ASN A 96 -11.89 2.92 10.86
N PRO A 97 -10.99 3.74 11.45
CA PRO A 97 -9.59 3.79 11.06
C PRO A 97 -8.89 2.45 11.31
N ILE A 98 -7.87 2.15 10.49
CA ILE A 98 -7.07 0.92 10.62
C ILE A 98 -5.88 1.22 11.52
N LEU A 99 -5.86 0.61 12.71
CA LEU A 99 -4.88 0.85 13.78
C LEU A 99 -3.88 -0.29 13.94
N PHE A 100 -4.26 -1.52 13.59
CA PHE A 100 -3.42 -2.71 13.67
C PHE A 100 -3.71 -3.67 12.50
N GLU A 101 -2.87 -4.69 12.34
CA GLU A 101 -2.92 -5.59 11.19
C GLU A 101 -4.21 -6.45 11.17
N ASP A 102 -4.51 -7.12 12.27
CA ASP A 102 -5.63 -8.09 12.36
C ASP A 102 -6.99 -7.43 12.64
N GLN A 103 -7.15 -6.17 12.28
CA GLN A 103 -8.38 -5.43 12.55
C GLN A 103 -9.52 -5.95 11.66
N ARG A 104 -10.58 -6.46 12.29
CA ARG A 104 -11.78 -6.91 11.59
C ARG A 104 -12.45 -5.74 10.87
N LEU A 105 -12.67 -5.89 9.57
CA LEU A 105 -13.36 -4.90 8.73
C LEU A 105 -14.67 -5.48 8.20
N PRO A 106 -15.75 -4.69 8.13
CA PRO A 106 -16.98 -5.12 7.50
C PRO A 106 -16.76 -5.38 6.00
N GLN A 107 -17.52 -6.32 5.45
CA GLN A 107 -17.45 -6.67 4.03
C GLN A 107 -18.15 -5.62 3.16
N GLN A 108 -17.42 -4.55 2.83
CA GLN A 108 -17.86 -3.48 1.94
C GLN A 108 -17.21 -3.64 0.56
N ARG A 109 -17.69 -4.58 -0.24
CA ARG A 109 -17.15 -4.86 -1.58
C ARG A 109 -17.89 -4.06 -2.65
N ALA A 110 -17.14 -3.58 -3.62
CA ALA A 110 -17.70 -3.01 -4.84
C ALA A 110 -18.27 -4.12 -5.74
N THR A 111 -19.26 -3.78 -6.57
CA THR A 111 -19.83 -4.70 -7.55
C THR A 111 -18.86 -5.00 -8.69
N LYS A 112 -19.09 -6.09 -9.44
CA LYS A 112 -18.31 -6.39 -10.66
C LYS A 112 -18.37 -5.22 -11.65
N LYS A 113 -19.56 -4.65 -11.87
CA LYS A 113 -19.78 -3.46 -12.70
C LYS A 113 -19.03 -2.23 -12.21
N ALA A 114 -18.72 -2.11 -10.92
CA ALA A 114 -17.89 -1.06 -10.33
C ALA A 114 -16.38 -1.37 -10.32
N LEU A 115 -15.96 -2.63 -10.56
CA LEU A 115 -14.56 -3.05 -10.69
C LEU A 115 -14.00 -3.11 -12.14
N GLN A 116 -14.80 -3.53 -13.13
CA GLN A 116 -14.49 -3.56 -14.59
C GLN A 116 -13.71 -2.35 -15.16
N ARG A 117 -12.40 -2.43 -15.37
CA ARG A 117 -11.72 -1.38 -16.14
C ARG A 117 -11.93 -1.60 -17.64
N LEU A 118 -11.93 -0.51 -18.42
CA LEU A 118 -11.87 -0.62 -19.87
C LEU A 118 -10.43 -0.86 -20.29
N ASN A 119 -10.24 -1.83 -21.17
CA ASN A 119 -9.00 -2.02 -21.90
C ASN A 119 -9.30 -1.72 -23.39
N VAL A 120 -8.61 -0.72 -23.93
CA VAL A 120 -8.78 -0.28 -25.32
C VAL A 120 -8.20 -1.31 -26.30
N PHE A 121 -7.24 -2.11 -25.85
CA PHE A 121 -6.59 -3.14 -26.65
C PHE A 121 -7.27 -4.52 -26.57
N ASP A 122 -8.43 -4.63 -25.95
CA ASP A 122 -9.21 -5.88 -25.97
C ASP A 122 -9.85 -6.07 -27.36
N GLU A 123 -9.83 -7.29 -27.87
CA GLU A 123 -10.45 -7.65 -29.17
C GLU A 123 -11.93 -7.24 -29.26
N ASN A 124 -12.63 -7.30 -28.12
CA ASN A 124 -14.06 -6.96 -28.02
C ASN A 124 -14.33 -5.45 -27.85
N TYR A 125 -13.31 -4.58 -27.88
CA TYR A 125 -13.49 -3.13 -27.68
C TYR A 125 -14.32 -2.49 -28.79
N VAL A 126 -14.07 -2.85 -30.05
CA VAL A 126 -14.74 -2.30 -31.24
C VAL A 126 -16.23 -2.65 -31.28
N VAL A 127 -16.61 -3.78 -30.69
CA VAL A 127 -18.00 -4.27 -30.62
C VAL A 127 -18.80 -3.53 -29.54
N GLY A 128 -18.14 -2.82 -28.62
CA GLY A 128 -18.77 -2.10 -27.55
C GLY A 128 -19.63 -0.92 -28.05
N GLN A 129 -20.83 -0.77 -27.49
CA GLN A 129 -21.72 0.35 -27.81
C GLN A 129 -21.13 1.73 -27.45
N SER A 130 -20.23 1.79 -26.48
CA SER A 130 -19.60 3.04 -26.07
C SER A 130 -18.11 2.85 -25.79
N PRO A 131 -17.29 3.87 -26.10
CA PRO A 131 -15.85 3.85 -25.86
C PRO A 131 -15.48 3.98 -24.38
N PHE A 132 -16.49 4.22 -23.51
CA PHE A 132 -16.32 4.45 -22.08
C PHE A 132 -17.03 3.41 -21.23
N ARG A 133 -16.48 3.18 -20.05
CA ARG A 133 -16.97 2.18 -19.13
C ARG A 133 -18.26 2.68 -18.49
N ILE A 134 -19.28 1.83 -18.43
CA ILE A 134 -20.52 2.15 -17.72
C ILE A 134 -20.27 2.14 -16.20
N HIS A 135 -20.62 3.23 -15.53
CA HIS A 135 -20.57 3.32 -14.07
C HIS A 135 -21.74 2.58 -13.42
N ASP A 136 -21.50 2.04 -12.23
CA ASP A 136 -22.56 1.45 -11.41
C ASP A 136 -23.23 2.55 -10.59
N LEU A 137 -24.51 2.80 -10.87
CA LEU A 137 -25.35 3.78 -10.19
C LEU A 137 -26.50 3.13 -9.39
N THR A 138 -26.84 1.88 -9.71
CA THR A 138 -28.07 1.24 -9.24
C THR A 138 -27.85 0.34 -8.03
N SER A 139 -26.64 -0.20 -7.87
CA SER A 139 -26.40 -1.14 -6.79
C SER A 139 -26.45 -0.49 -5.40
N ARG A 140 -26.76 -1.29 -4.38
CA ARG A 140 -26.69 -0.86 -2.97
C ARG A 140 -25.28 -0.39 -2.60
N ALA A 141 -24.23 -0.96 -3.19
CA ALA A 141 -22.86 -0.53 -2.97
C ALA A 141 -22.61 0.88 -3.54
N ALA A 142 -23.18 1.20 -4.70
CA ALA A 142 -23.12 2.53 -5.29
C ALA A 142 -23.85 3.58 -4.43
N GLN A 143 -25.03 3.25 -3.91
CA GLN A 143 -25.79 4.12 -3.00
C GLN A 143 -25.04 4.40 -1.69
N LEU A 144 -24.37 3.39 -1.13
CA LEU A 144 -23.51 3.53 0.04
C LEU A 144 -22.18 4.25 -0.26
N GLY A 145 -21.89 4.50 -1.54
CA GLY A 145 -20.68 5.16 -2.00
C GLY A 145 -19.42 4.31 -1.89
N ILE A 146 -19.55 2.98 -1.80
CA ILE A 146 -18.44 2.02 -1.69
C ILE A 146 -17.71 1.96 -3.04
N LYS A 147 -16.44 2.35 -3.05
CA LYS A 147 -15.56 2.25 -4.23
C LYS A 147 -14.55 1.10 -4.06
N GLY A 148 -14.22 0.43 -5.17
CA GLY A 148 -13.36 -0.77 -5.14
C GLY A 148 -11.91 -0.52 -4.68
N GLN A 149 -11.42 0.72 -4.78
CA GLN A 149 -10.10 1.14 -4.29
C GLN A 149 -10.24 2.41 -3.46
N GLU A 150 -10.78 2.29 -2.25
CA GLU A 150 -10.85 3.43 -1.34
C GLU A 150 -9.54 3.64 -0.58
N VAL A 151 -8.79 4.68 -0.99
CA VAL A 151 -7.87 5.35 -0.06
C VAL A 151 -8.73 6.12 0.93
N LYS A 152 -8.93 5.52 2.11
CA LYS A 152 -9.70 6.09 3.22
C LYS A 152 -9.20 7.51 3.57
N PRO A 153 -10.07 8.44 3.98
CA PRO A 153 -9.73 9.87 4.09
C PRO A 153 -8.56 10.21 5.03
N TRP A 154 -8.35 9.38 6.08
CA TRP A 154 -7.22 9.47 7.00
C TRP A 154 -5.89 9.00 6.42
N ASN A 155 -5.90 8.30 5.29
CA ASN A 155 -4.69 7.88 4.59
C ASN A 155 -4.21 8.90 3.53
N ARG A 156 -4.97 9.97 3.26
CA ARG A 156 -4.67 10.91 2.17
C ARG A 156 -3.77 12.07 2.57
N ARG A 157 -3.95 12.61 3.79
CA ARG A 157 -3.25 13.81 4.30
C ARG A 157 -3.18 13.78 5.82
N ASN A 158 -2.31 14.61 6.37
CA ASN A 158 -2.28 14.89 7.80
C ASN A 158 -3.69 15.32 8.27
N PRO A 159 -4.31 14.63 9.23
CA PRO A 159 -5.64 14.98 9.74
C PRO A 159 -5.74 16.38 10.36
N ASN A 160 -4.61 16.93 10.84
CA ASN A 160 -4.54 18.25 11.48
C ASN A 160 -4.35 19.38 10.46
N GLU A 161 -4.31 19.09 9.15
CA GLU A 161 -4.14 20.08 8.10
C GLU A 161 -5.47 20.74 7.74
N GLY A 162 -5.46 22.07 7.56
CA GLY A 162 -6.64 22.84 7.18
C GLY A 162 -7.19 22.44 5.80
N VAL A 163 -8.52 22.40 5.69
CA VAL A 163 -9.22 21.99 4.46
C VAL A 163 -10.04 23.16 3.91
N ARG A 164 -10.15 23.26 2.57
CA ARG A 164 -10.99 24.27 1.91
C ARG A 164 -12.47 24.07 2.31
N LYS A 165 -13.16 25.14 2.69
CA LYS A 165 -14.52 25.14 3.27
C LYS A 165 -15.58 24.37 2.45
N PHE A 166 -15.43 24.29 1.13
CA PHE A 166 -16.41 23.65 0.24
C PHE A 166 -16.21 22.14 0.04
N SER A 167 -15.05 21.57 0.41
CA SER A 167 -14.85 20.12 0.34
C SER A 167 -15.23 19.51 1.69
N LYS A 168 -16.51 19.18 1.90
CA LYS A 168 -16.91 18.33 3.02
C LYS A 168 -16.18 16.99 2.89
N LYS A 169 -15.13 16.80 3.69
CA LYS A 169 -14.50 15.49 3.89
C LYS A 169 -15.55 14.65 4.63
N LYS A 170 -16.03 13.55 4.04
CA LYS A 170 -16.92 12.60 4.74
C LYS A 170 -16.24 12.24 6.06
N ARG A 171 -16.87 12.63 7.17
CA ARG A 171 -16.48 12.27 8.53
C ARG A 171 -16.63 10.77 8.72
#